data_AF-A0A3C1KBI2-F1
#
_entry.id   AF-A0A3C1KBI2-F1
#
_cell.length_a   1.000
_cell.length_b   1.000
_cell.length_c   1.000
_cell.angle_alpha   90.00
_cell.angle_beta   90.00
_cell.angle_gamma   90.00
#
_symmetry.space_group_name_H-M   'P 1'
#
loop_
_entity.id
_entity.type
_entity.pdbx_description
1 polymer ?
#
loop_
_entity_poly.entity_id
_entity_poly.type
_entity_poly.pdbx_seq_one_letter_code
_entity_poly.pdbx_strand_id
1 'polypeptide(L)'
;MSVTRKALLTIIVVLVIGALVAVAGSQGGATVGGFPLYALAVIAAFEIQVIVYIPSQLAHTEHFFDLTGSLTFVVISAGLVVLHPTIDARGWVLAAMVTVWALRLGTFLFMRVRRTGGDDRFDTIKQNPVRFLQVWVIQGAWVSLTASAAWIALSSDRPAPLEWIAYVGIAVWLIGLVI
;
A
#
# COMPACT_ATOMS: atom_id res chain seq x y z
N MET A 1 -26.98 -15.57 3.36
CA MET A 1 -26.28 -14.36 3.85
C MET A 1 -26.43 -13.25 2.82
N SER A 2 -26.95 -12.06 3.16
CA SER A 2 -27.10 -10.95 2.20
C SER A 2 -25.74 -10.48 1.67
N VAL A 3 -25.70 -9.89 0.47
CA VAL A 3 -24.46 -9.40 -0.15
C VAL A 3 -23.75 -8.39 0.77
N THR A 4 -24.50 -7.48 1.37
CA THR A 4 -23.97 -6.52 2.36
C THR A 4 -23.36 -7.21 3.59
N ARG A 5 -23.99 -8.27 4.11
CA ARG A 5 -23.43 -9.02 5.26
C ARG A 5 -22.11 -9.71 4.89
N LYS A 6 -21.98 -10.23 3.67
CA LYS A 6 -20.70 -10.79 3.18
C LYS A 6 -19.63 -9.70 3.08
N ALA A 7 -19.96 -8.54 2.53
CA ALA A 7 -19.03 -7.41 2.42
C ALA A 7 -18.52 -6.93 3.78
N LEU A 8 -19.42 -6.78 4.76
CA LEU A 8 -19.05 -6.42 6.14
C LEU A 8 -18.10 -7.45 6.77
N LEU A 9 -18.41 -8.75 6.62
CA LEU A 9 -17.55 -9.81 7.13
C LEU A 9 -16.15 -9.73 6.50
N THR A 10 -16.07 -9.52 5.19
CA THR A 10 -14.78 -9.35 4.51
C THR A 10 -14.03 -8.13 5.02
N ILE A 11 -14.69 -6.98 5.19
CA ILE A 11 -14.04 -5.78 5.75
C ILE A 11 -13.44 -6.09 7.12
N ILE A 12 -14.20 -6.71 8.02
CA ILE A 12 -13.73 -7.09 9.35
C ILE A 12 -12.51 -8.01 9.25
N VAL A 13 -12.59 -9.07 8.43
CA VAL A 13 -11.48 -10.01 8.25
C VAL A 13 -10.23 -9.30 7.71
N VAL A 14 -10.39 -8.43 6.72
CA VAL A 14 -9.27 -7.70 6.10
C VAL A 14 -8.64 -6.71 7.07
N LEU A 15 -9.44 -6.02 7.89
CA LEU A 15 -8.93 -5.14 8.95
C LEU A 15 -8.18 -5.94 10.02
N VAL A 16 -8.67 -7.12 10.40
CA VAL A 16 -7.95 -8.02 11.32
C VAL A 16 -6.63 -8.46 10.70
N ILE A 17 -6.60 -8.84 9.43
CA ILE A 17 -5.35 -9.18 8.72
C ILE A 17 -4.39 -7.98 8.73
N GLY A 18 -4.86 -6.78 8.40
CA GLY A 18 -4.06 -5.56 8.44
C GLY A 18 -3.47 -5.29 9.83
N ALA A 19 -4.26 -5.46 10.88
CA ALA A 19 -3.81 -5.31 12.26
C ALA A 19 -2.76 -6.38 12.64
N LEU A 20 -2.96 -7.64 12.25
CA LEU A 20 -2.00 -8.71 12.49
C LEU A 20 -0.67 -8.45 11.76
N VAL A 21 -0.73 -7.98 10.51
CA VAL A 21 0.45 -7.57 9.74
C VAL A 21 1.17 -6.43 10.46
N ALA A 22 0.45 -5.38 10.86
CA ALA A 22 1.02 -4.24 11.58
C ALA A 22 1.75 -4.69 12.87
N VAL A 23 1.15 -5.59 13.65
CA VAL A 23 1.77 -6.14 14.86
C VAL A 23 2.99 -6.99 14.52
N ALA A 24 2.89 -7.88 13.54
CA ALA A 24 3.97 -8.78 13.16
C ALA A 24 5.20 -8.03 12.63
N GLY A 25 5.01 -7.04 11.77
CA GLY A 25 6.11 -6.26 11.19
C GLY A 25 6.68 -5.17 12.10
N SER A 26 6.05 -4.88 13.24
CA SER A 26 6.51 -3.87 14.20
C SER A 26 7.55 -4.39 15.21
N GLN A 27 8.00 -5.64 15.06
CA GLN A 27 8.94 -6.25 15.99
C GLN A 27 10.36 -5.73 15.75
N GLY A 28 10.92 -5.02 16.74
CA GLY A 28 12.31 -4.53 16.69
C GLY A 28 12.57 -3.50 15.59
N GLY A 29 11.61 -2.60 15.36
CA GLY A 29 11.74 -1.47 14.44
C GLY A 29 11.77 -0.12 15.15
N ALA A 30 12.09 0.92 14.40
CA ALA A 30 12.07 2.30 14.85
C ALA A 30 10.67 2.74 15.33
N THR A 31 10.67 3.69 16.26
CA THR A 31 9.44 4.26 16.82
C THR A 31 9.41 5.77 16.64
N VAL A 32 8.21 6.33 16.43
CA VAL A 32 7.97 7.78 16.39
C VAL A 32 6.91 8.12 17.44
N GLY A 33 7.25 9.00 18.39
CA GLY A 33 6.33 9.36 19.47
C GLY A 33 5.92 8.18 20.36
N GLY A 34 6.75 7.13 20.45
CA GLY A 34 6.45 5.90 21.20
C GLY A 34 5.65 4.84 20.44
N PHE A 35 5.25 5.11 19.19
CA PHE A 35 4.52 4.14 18.35
C PHE A 35 5.45 3.49 17.30
N PRO A 36 5.32 2.19 17.02
CA PRO A 36 6.11 1.53 15.97
C PRO A 36 5.85 2.15 14.60
N LEU A 37 6.94 2.55 13.93
CA LEU A 37 6.87 3.25 12.64
C LEU A 37 6.20 2.39 11.55
N TYR A 38 6.44 1.07 11.56
CA TYR A 38 5.77 0.14 10.64
C TYR A 38 4.25 0.08 10.85
N ALA A 39 3.78 0.03 12.10
CA ALA A 39 2.35 0.04 12.39
C ALA A 39 1.68 1.33 11.89
N LEU A 40 2.34 2.48 12.10
CA LEU A 40 1.85 3.77 11.59
C LEU A 40 1.76 3.77 10.05
N ALA A 41 2.73 3.18 9.36
CA ALA A 41 2.69 3.04 7.91
C ALA A 41 1.50 2.19 7.42
N VAL A 42 1.22 1.06 8.08
CA VAL A 42 0.05 0.23 7.76
C VAL A 42 -1.25 0.99 8.04
N ILE A 43 -1.38 1.64 9.20
CA ILE A 43 -2.57 2.44 9.54
C ILE A 43 -2.81 3.53 8.49
N ALA A 44 -1.78 4.31 8.18
CA ALA A 44 -1.87 5.36 7.17
C ALA A 44 -2.24 4.81 5.78
N ALA A 45 -1.76 3.62 5.40
CA ALA A 45 -2.12 2.98 4.14
C ALA A 45 -3.63 2.69 4.05
N PHE A 46 -4.28 2.25 5.14
CA PHE A 46 -5.74 2.07 5.20
C PHE A 46 -6.49 3.40 5.24
N GLU A 47 -6.00 4.37 6.02
CA GLU A 47 -6.61 5.71 6.11
C GLU A 47 -6.68 6.40 4.75
N ILE A 48 -5.60 6.33 3.96
CA ILE A 48 -5.58 6.86 2.58
C ILE A 48 -6.72 6.26 1.74
N GLN A 49 -6.97 4.95 1.85
CA GLN A 49 -8.06 4.31 1.10
C GLN A 49 -9.43 4.82 1.54
N VAL A 50 -9.65 4.93 2.85
CA VAL A 50 -10.93 5.39 3.40
C VAL A 50 -11.18 6.86 3.04
N ILE A 51 -10.15 7.70 3.09
CA ILE A 51 -10.21 9.11 2.72
C ILE A 51 -10.63 9.26 1.26
N VAL A 52 -10.02 8.51 0.34
CA VAL A 52 -10.33 8.62 -1.11
C VAL A 52 -11.62 7.87 -1.49
N TYR A 53 -12.01 6.85 -0.72
CA TYR A 53 -13.32 6.21 -0.86
C TYR A 53 -14.46 7.21 -0.70
N ILE A 54 -14.40 8.15 0.24
CA ILE A 54 -15.47 9.11 0.50
C ILE A 54 -15.86 9.92 -0.76
N PRO A 55 -14.96 10.70 -1.39
CA PRO A 55 -15.30 11.43 -2.62
C PRO A 55 -15.61 10.50 -3.79
N SER A 56 -14.96 9.33 -3.87
CA SER A 56 -15.22 8.35 -4.92
C SER A 56 -16.64 7.78 -4.84
N GLN A 57 -17.14 7.55 -3.62
CA GLN A 57 -18.49 7.08 -3.37
C GLN A 57 -19.53 8.16 -3.65
N LEU A 58 -19.26 9.42 -3.25
CA LEU A 58 -20.16 10.55 -3.55
C LEU A 58 -20.28 10.79 -5.05
N ALA A 59 -19.19 10.59 -5.80
CA ALA A 59 -19.16 10.73 -7.25
C ALA A 59 -19.50 9.42 -8.00
N HIS A 60 -19.77 8.31 -7.29
CA HIS A 60 -19.97 6.98 -7.87
C HIS A 60 -18.95 6.60 -8.96
N THR A 61 -17.66 6.82 -8.67
CA THR A 61 -16.56 6.61 -9.61
C THR A 61 -15.42 5.78 -9.01
N GLU A 62 -14.84 4.91 -9.82
CA GLU A 62 -13.68 4.08 -9.55
C GLU A 62 -12.39 4.66 -10.15
N HIS A 63 -12.47 5.77 -10.89
CA HIS A 63 -11.33 6.31 -11.65
C HIS A 63 -10.09 6.59 -10.79
N PHE A 64 -10.29 6.86 -9.51
CA PHE A 64 -9.21 7.12 -8.56
C PHE A 64 -8.64 5.84 -7.93
N PHE A 65 -9.31 4.70 -8.03
CA PHE A 65 -8.98 3.49 -7.29
C PHE A 65 -7.54 3.01 -7.56
N ASP A 66 -7.18 2.77 -8.82
CA ASP A 66 -5.84 2.31 -9.19
C ASP A 66 -4.75 3.35 -8.84
N LEU A 67 -5.06 4.64 -9.06
CA LEU A 67 -4.15 5.74 -8.73
C LEU A 67 -3.88 5.84 -7.23
N THR A 68 -4.91 5.70 -6.39
CA THR A 68 -4.78 5.73 -4.94
C THR A 68 -3.92 4.58 -4.45
N GLY A 69 -4.09 3.37 -4.97
CA GLY A 69 -3.24 2.23 -4.65
C GLY A 69 -1.76 2.54 -4.89
N SER A 70 -1.41 3.01 -6.09
CA SER A 70 -0.04 3.37 -6.44
C SER A 70 0.50 4.56 -5.63
N LEU A 71 -0.31 5.59 -5.41
CA LEU A 71 0.08 6.74 -4.59
C LEU A 71 0.36 6.33 -3.14
N THR A 72 -0.39 5.37 -2.60
CA THR A 72 -0.17 4.86 -1.24
C THR A 72 1.22 4.24 -1.10
N PHE A 73 1.69 3.44 -2.07
CA PHE A 73 3.06 2.92 -2.05
C PHE A 73 4.10 4.04 -1.97
N VAL A 74 3.94 5.08 -2.80
CA VAL A 74 4.87 6.22 -2.85
C VAL A 74 4.84 7.03 -1.56
N VAL A 75 3.65 7.46 -1.13
CA VAL A 75 3.47 8.33 0.05
C VAL A 75 3.97 7.64 1.31
N ILE A 76 3.62 6.37 1.53
CA ILE A 76 4.06 5.65 2.72
C ILE A 76 5.56 5.39 2.69
N SER A 77 6.13 5.02 1.54
CA SER A 77 7.59 4.80 1.45
C SER A 77 8.36 6.09 1.70
N ALA A 78 7.89 7.22 1.16
CA ALA A 78 8.47 8.54 1.44
C ALA A 78 8.29 8.94 2.92
N GLY A 79 7.11 8.70 3.49
CA GLY A 79 6.82 8.96 4.90
C GLY A 79 7.72 8.16 5.84
N LEU A 80 7.95 6.88 5.56
CA LEU A 80 8.89 6.04 6.29
C LEU A 80 10.30 6.63 6.23
N VAL A 81 10.77 7.07 5.07
CA VAL A 81 12.09 7.71 4.93
C VAL A 81 12.20 8.99 5.75
N VAL A 82 11.18 9.85 5.69
CA VAL A 82 11.18 11.15 6.39
C VAL A 82 11.08 10.99 7.91
N LEU A 83 10.32 10.01 8.37
CA LEU A 83 10.05 9.79 9.79
C LEU A 83 11.07 8.85 10.46
N HIS A 84 11.89 8.15 9.68
CA HIS A 84 12.93 7.28 10.24
C HIS A 84 14.06 8.10 10.88
N PRO A 85 14.45 7.83 12.15
CA PRO A 85 15.44 8.65 12.85
C PRO A 85 16.82 8.69 12.18
N THR A 86 17.29 7.56 11.66
CA THR A 86 18.62 7.42 11.05
C THR A 86 18.58 6.43 9.90
N ILE A 87 18.09 6.87 8.73
CA ILE A 87 17.95 5.97 7.57
C ILE A 87 19.33 5.62 6.96
N ASP A 88 19.52 4.34 6.62
CA ASP A 88 20.72 3.84 5.97
C ASP A 88 20.59 3.82 4.43
N ALA A 89 21.70 3.53 3.73
CA ALA A 89 21.72 3.48 2.26
C ALA A 89 20.75 2.44 1.69
N ARG A 90 20.54 1.33 2.42
CA ARG A 90 19.61 0.27 2.05
C ARG A 90 18.16 0.77 2.08
N GLY A 91 17.78 1.53 3.10
CA GLY A 91 16.48 2.18 3.18
C GLY A 91 16.21 3.07 1.96
N TRP A 92 17.16 3.94 1.60
CA TRP A 92 17.04 4.79 0.41
C TRP A 92 16.85 3.99 -0.89
N VAL A 93 17.63 2.91 -1.07
CA VAL A 93 17.49 2.02 -2.23
C VAL A 93 16.11 1.38 -2.28
N LEU A 94 15.62 0.83 -1.16
CA LEU A 94 14.29 0.21 -1.10
C LEU A 94 13.16 1.20 -1.38
N ALA A 95 13.23 2.40 -0.80
CA ALA A 95 12.24 3.45 -1.07
C ALA A 95 12.23 3.86 -2.55
N ALA A 96 13.40 3.97 -3.18
CA ALA A 96 13.51 4.25 -4.61
C ALA A 96 12.92 3.13 -5.47
N MET A 97 13.24 1.87 -5.16
CA MET A 97 12.71 0.70 -5.87
C MET A 97 11.18 0.63 -5.79
N VAL A 98 10.61 0.80 -4.60
CA VAL A 98 9.14 0.81 -4.42
C VAL A 98 8.51 1.97 -5.19
N THR A 99 9.10 3.17 -5.11
CA THR A 99 8.58 4.37 -5.78
C THR A 99 8.62 4.23 -7.30
N VAL A 100 9.73 3.80 -7.87
CA VAL A 100 9.88 3.63 -9.34
C VAL A 100 8.90 2.58 -9.85
N TRP A 101 8.78 1.45 -9.17
CA TRP A 101 7.83 0.40 -9.53
C TRP A 101 6.37 0.91 -9.44
N ALA A 102 6.01 1.58 -8.36
CA ALA A 102 4.66 2.08 -8.14
C ALA A 102 4.27 3.14 -9.18
N LEU A 103 5.20 4.03 -9.55
CA LEU A 103 4.99 5.01 -10.61
C LEU A 103 4.83 4.36 -11.99
N ARG A 104 5.68 3.37 -12.34
CA ARG A 104 5.56 2.63 -13.61
C ARG A 104 4.18 1.97 -13.72
N LEU A 105 3.83 1.14 -12.75
CA LEU A 105 2.58 0.37 -12.79
C LEU A 105 1.35 1.27 -12.65
N GLY A 106 1.39 2.23 -11.71
CA GLY A 106 0.28 3.15 -11.45
C GLY A 106 -0.05 4.04 -12.64
N THR A 107 0.97 4.58 -13.31
CA THR A 107 0.76 5.40 -14.51
C THR A 107 0.11 4.57 -15.61
N PHE A 108 0.57 3.34 -15.83
CA PHE A 108 -0.03 2.43 -16.81
C PHE A 108 -1.51 2.13 -16.50
N LEU A 109 -1.83 1.76 -15.25
CA LEU A 109 -3.20 1.43 -14.83
C LEU A 109 -4.13 2.65 -14.93
N PHE A 110 -3.69 3.81 -14.44
CA PHE A 110 -4.47 5.05 -14.52
C PHE A 110 -4.74 5.47 -15.97
N MET A 111 -3.71 5.42 -16.83
CA MET A 111 -3.90 5.71 -18.26
C MET A 111 -4.86 4.73 -18.93
N ARG A 112 -4.84 3.45 -18.53
CA ARG A 112 -5.75 2.43 -19.04
C ARG A 112 -7.21 2.76 -18.69
N VAL A 113 -7.50 3.00 -17.42
CA VAL A 113 -8.86 3.32 -16.95
C VAL A 113 -9.39 4.58 -17.64
N ARG A 114 -8.55 5.61 -17.78
CA ARG A 114 -8.93 6.85 -18.48
C ARG A 114 -9.27 6.62 -19.95
N ARG A 115 -8.57 5.69 -20.64
CA ARG A 115 -8.82 5.37 -22.05
C ARG A 115 -10.03 4.48 -22.26
N THR A 116 -10.28 3.52 -21.35
CA THR A 116 -11.44 2.61 -21.45
C THR A 116 -12.72 3.24 -20.91
N GLY A 117 -12.64 4.36 -20.20
CA GLY A 117 -13.79 5.09 -19.64
C GLY A 117 -14.25 4.57 -18.27
N GLY A 118 -13.77 3.40 -17.86
CA GLY A 118 -14.09 2.76 -16.58
C GLY A 118 -13.76 1.27 -16.61
N ASP A 119 -14.25 0.57 -15.58
CA ASP A 119 -14.17 -0.88 -15.43
C ASP A 119 -15.56 -1.45 -15.07
N ASP A 120 -16.14 -2.21 -15.98
CA ASP A 120 -17.49 -2.80 -15.85
C ASP A 120 -17.70 -3.58 -14.54
N ARG A 121 -16.62 -4.13 -13.95
CA ARG A 121 -16.70 -4.82 -12.65
C ARG A 121 -17.18 -3.90 -11.54
N PHE A 122 -16.88 -2.61 -11.62
CA PHE A 122 -17.24 -1.62 -10.61
C PHE A 122 -18.69 -1.12 -10.72
N ASP A 123 -19.36 -1.30 -11.86
CA ASP A 123 -20.69 -0.73 -12.09
C ASP A 123 -21.72 -1.21 -11.07
N THR A 124 -21.65 -2.50 -10.68
CA THR A 124 -22.54 -3.05 -9.65
C THR A 124 -22.00 -2.83 -8.22
N ILE A 125 -20.70 -2.53 -8.08
CA ILE A 125 -20.04 -2.38 -6.79
C ILE A 125 -20.29 -0.97 -6.23
N LYS A 126 -20.11 0.07 -7.05
CA LYS A 126 -20.25 1.49 -6.69
C LYS A 126 -21.66 1.88 -6.23
N GLN A 127 -22.67 1.08 -6.55
CA GLN A 127 -24.07 1.29 -6.15
C GLN A 127 -24.35 0.92 -4.69
N ASN A 128 -23.50 0.09 -4.08
CA ASN A 128 -23.65 -0.31 -2.69
C ASN A 128 -22.44 0.22 -1.89
N PRO A 129 -22.64 1.22 -1.00
CA PRO A 129 -21.55 1.86 -0.27
C PRO A 129 -20.65 0.86 0.46
N VAL A 130 -21.24 -0.17 1.08
CA VAL A 130 -20.50 -1.16 1.85
C VAL A 130 -19.67 -2.07 0.95
N ARG A 131 -20.21 -2.49 -0.20
CA ARG A 131 -19.45 -3.26 -1.19
C ARG A 131 -18.35 -2.43 -1.83
N PHE A 132 -18.59 -1.13 -2.05
CA PHE A 132 -17.56 -0.28 -2.57
C PHE A 132 -16.45 -0.07 -1.54
N LEU A 133 -16.78 0.28 -0.29
CA LEU A 133 -15.80 0.37 0.80
C LEU A 133 -14.96 -0.91 0.94
N GLN A 134 -15.58 -2.08 0.76
CA GLN A 134 -14.89 -3.38 0.82
C GLN A 134 -13.68 -3.44 -0.12
N VAL A 135 -13.80 -2.96 -1.38
CA VAL A 135 -12.67 -3.03 -2.31
C VAL A 135 -11.55 -2.05 -1.95
N TRP A 136 -11.87 -0.88 -1.39
CA TRP A 136 -10.89 0.08 -0.86
C TRP A 136 -10.14 -0.49 0.36
N VAL A 137 -10.84 -1.14 1.29
CA VAL A 137 -10.20 -1.79 2.44
C VAL A 137 -9.31 -2.97 2.00
N ILE A 138 -9.75 -3.76 1.03
CA ILE A 138 -8.93 -4.82 0.41
C ILE A 138 -7.67 -4.22 -0.22
N GLN A 139 -7.77 -3.08 -0.91
CA GLN A 139 -6.63 -2.41 -1.50
C GLN A 139 -5.62 -1.95 -0.43
N GLY A 140 -6.08 -1.41 0.70
CA GLY A 140 -5.20 -1.03 1.81
C GLY A 140 -4.40 -2.22 2.36
N ALA A 141 -5.06 -3.37 2.53
CA ALA A 141 -4.39 -4.61 2.92
C ALA A 141 -3.42 -5.11 1.85
N TRP A 142 -3.83 -5.07 0.57
CA TRP A 142 -3.00 -5.48 -0.56
C TRP A 142 -1.70 -4.67 -0.63
N VAL A 143 -1.80 -3.34 -0.52
CA VAL A 143 -0.63 -2.45 -0.51
C VAL A 143 0.30 -2.79 0.67
N SER A 144 -0.28 -2.90 1.87
CA SER A 144 0.48 -3.19 3.09
C SER A 144 1.20 -4.54 3.04
N LEU A 145 0.53 -5.58 2.54
CA LEU A 145 1.11 -6.91 2.37
C LEU A 145 2.21 -6.92 1.30
N THR A 146 1.94 -6.31 0.15
CA THR A 146 2.90 -6.27 -0.97
C THR A 146 4.17 -5.52 -0.60
N ALA A 147 4.04 -4.40 0.10
CA ALA A 147 5.20 -3.60 0.53
C ALA A 147 5.85 -4.07 1.82
N SER A 148 5.26 -5.05 2.54
CA SER A 148 5.65 -5.42 3.89
C SER A 148 7.16 -5.63 4.07
N ALA A 149 7.78 -6.46 3.23
CA ALA A 149 9.22 -6.73 3.32
C ALA A 149 10.07 -5.45 3.18
N ALA A 150 9.71 -4.56 2.26
CA ALA A 150 10.41 -3.29 2.05
C ALA A 150 10.16 -2.31 3.20
N TRP A 151 8.91 -2.19 3.65
CA TRP A 151 8.52 -1.29 4.74
C TRP A 151 9.06 -1.72 6.10
N ILE A 152 9.14 -3.03 6.38
CA ILE A 152 9.81 -3.55 7.59
C ILE A 152 11.29 -3.19 7.55
N ALA A 153 11.97 -3.41 6.43
CA ALA A 153 13.37 -3.04 6.29
C ALA A 153 13.61 -1.52 6.38
N LEU A 154 12.71 -0.71 5.83
CA LEU A 154 12.73 0.76 5.93
C LEU A 154 12.47 1.30 7.34
N SER A 155 11.74 0.55 8.16
CA SER A 155 11.40 0.92 9.53
C SER A 155 12.27 0.20 10.56
N SER A 156 13.31 -0.54 10.14
CA SER A 156 14.22 -1.26 11.02
C SER A 156 15.18 -0.32 11.74
N ASP A 157 15.32 -0.46 13.05
CA ASP A 157 16.29 0.30 13.86
C ASP A 157 17.72 -0.27 13.80
N ARG A 158 17.93 -1.36 13.04
CA ARG A 158 19.22 -2.03 12.84
C ARG A 158 19.83 -1.62 11.51
N PRO A 159 20.81 -0.69 11.49
CA PRO A 159 21.52 -0.35 10.28
C PRO A 159 22.24 -1.60 9.77
N ALA A 160 22.19 -1.83 8.46
CA ALA A 160 23.04 -2.85 7.85
C ALA A 160 23.59 -2.38 6.51
N PRO A 161 24.82 -2.77 6.16
CA PRO A 161 25.41 -2.41 4.89
C PRO A 161 24.67 -3.08 3.72
N LEU A 162 24.89 -2.54 2.52
CA LEU A 162 24.50 -3.23 1.29
C LEU A 162 25.44 -4.41 1.05
N GLU A 163 24.96 -5.61 1.40
CA GLU A 163 25.69 -6.85 1.16
C GLU A 163 25.38 -7.45 -0.22
N TRP A 164 26.10 -8.51 -0.62
CA TRP A 164 25.94 -9.17 -1.91
C TRP A 164 24.49 -9.57 -2.23
N ILE A 165 23.71 -9.98 -1.23
CA ILE A 165 22.28 -10.30 -1.38
C ILE A 165 21.47 -9.09 -1.85
N ALA A 166 21.79 -7.89 -1.34
CA ALA A 166 21.12 -6.66 -1.77
C ALA A 166 21.38 -6.38 -3.25
N TYR A 167 22.61 -6.58 -3.73
CA TYR A 167 22.95 -6.41 -5.15
C TYR A 167 22.26 -7.44 -6.05
N VAL A 168 22.15 -8.70 -5.61
CA VAL A 168 21.36 -9.71 -6.32
C VAL A 168 19.88 -9.31 -6.37
N GLY A 169 19.31 -8.85 -5.25
CA GLY A 169 17.93 -8.37 -5.19
C GLY A 169 17.67 -7.17 -6.12
N ILE A 170 18.60 -6.21 -6.17
CA ILE A 170 18.55 -5.07 -7.09
C ILE A 170 18.59 -5.55 -8.55
N ALA A 171 19.47 -6.50 -8.88
CA ALA A 171 19.56 -7.05 -10.24
C ALA A 171 18.26 -7.75 -10.67
N VAL A 172 17.70 -8.60 -9.80
CA VAL A 172 16.41 -9.27 -10.05
C VAL A 172 15.29 -8.24 -10.24
N TRP A 173 15.25 -7.22 -9.38
CA TRP A 173 14.26 -6.15 -9.48
C TRP A 173 14.40 -5.36 -10.79
N LEU A 174 15.62 -5.02 -11.21
CA LEU A 174 15.88 -4.33 -12.48
C LEU A 174 15.41 -5.17 -13.68
N ILE A 175 15.69 -6.48 -13.69
CA ILE A 175 15.20 -7.39 -14.73
C ILE A 175 13.67 -7.36 -14.78
N GLY A 176 13.01 -7.51 -13.62
CA GLY A 176 11.55 -7.45 -13.54
C GLY A 176 10.95 -6.08 -13.89
N LEU A 177 11.72 -4.99 -13.78
CA LEU A 177 11.28 -3.66 -14.18
C LEU A 177 11.30 -3.47 -15.70
N VAL A 178 12.22 -4.14 -16.41
CA VAL A 178 12.42 -4.00 -17.85
C VAL A 178 11.49 -4.91 -18.66
N ILE A 179 11.14 -6.07 -18.11
CA ILE A 179 10.16 -7.00 -18.69
C ILE A 179 8.73 -6.48 -18.42
#